data_AF-A0A842SZ78-F1
#
_entry.id   AF-A0A842SZ78-F1
#
_cell.length_a   1.000
_cell.length_b   1.000
_cell.length_c   1.000
_cell.angle_alpha   90.00
_cell.angle_beta   90.00
_cell.angle_gamma   90.00
#
_symmetry.space_group_name_H-M   'P 1'
#
loop_
_entity.id
_entity.type
_entity.pdbx_description
1 polymer ?
#
loop_
_entity_poly.entity_id
_entity_poly.type
_entity_poly.pdbx_seq_one_letter_code
_entity_poly.pdbx_strand_id
1 'polypeptide(L)'
;MTEKSENNFEYILFEDLKNYINGLKKEDYGFSNILSNRIVTNATIIESKEFAILGAILKEITYEFRYYRQESELREGIKTLERLLNKYISQEYLDLMEIIKDYQDYFKKYRDIIQIDYEQYTTNIDFSLFTVRYCINFLLNEISEQSLPPKLDIIAYGILSEINRILKNTGSTPHILMLKIFLSYFSRLNEYYRYILLTEQKSTKWSENYKKIREKLISGLEKFNNDEEFLLFITELIFDICKQWRLMFMRFLELPKPRLSEKPVFVPEDIKNNLESMVSNLISSELEDEEK
;
A
#
# COMPACT_ATOMS: atom_id res chain seq x y z
N MET A 1 37.93 11.85 11.09
CA MET A 1 37.93 13.17 10.41
C MET A 1 38.49 12.89 9.05
N THR A 2 37.74 12.77 7.95
CA THR A 2 36.69 13.60 7.33
C THR A 2 35.88 12.64 6.45
N GLU A 3 34.56 12.53 6.54
CA GLU A 3 33.59 13.36 5.79
C GLU A 3 32.34 13.61 6.66
N LYS A 4 32.26 14.82 7.22
CA LYS A 4 31.05 15.37 7.86
C LYS A 4 30.69 16.62 7.06
N SER A 5 30.20 16.46 5.83
CA SER A 5 29.55 17.55 5.08
C SER A 5 28.93 17.05 3.77
N GLU A 6 27.88 16.24 3.83
CA GLU A 6 26.90 16.20 2.73
C GLU A 6 25.51 16.25 3.36
N ASN A 7 24.99 17.48 3.46
CA ASN A 7 23.62 17.87 3.81
C ASN A 7 22.79 16.81 4.57
N ASN A 8 22.78 16.91 5.90
CA ASN A 8 21.80 16.15 6.67
C ASN A 8 20.39 16.71 6.39
N PHE A 9 19.75 16.23 5.33
CA PHE A 9 18.38 16.58 4.96
C PHE A 9 17.33 15.90 5.84
N GLU A 10 17.72 15.12 6.86
CA GLU A 10 16.77 14.48 7.79
C GLU A 10 15.91 15.50 8.54
N TYR A 11 16.36 16.76 8.68
CA TYR A 11 15.52 17.81 9.26
C TYR A 11 14.18 17.96 8.51
N ILE A 12 14.16 17.73 7.19
CA ILE A 12 12.94 17.76 6.36
C ILE A 12 11.98 16.65 6.79
N LEU A 13 12.50 15.47 7.14
CA LEU A 13 11.67 14.35 7.61
C LEU A 13 11.07 14.63 8.99
N PHE A 14 11.82 15.26 9.88
CA PHE A 14 11.28 15.74 11.16
C PHE A 14 10.24 16.85 10.98
N GLU A 15 10.42 17.76 10.01
CA GLU A 15 9.41 18.75 9.63
C GLU A 15 8.15 18.09 9.07
N ASP A 16 8.28 17.05 8.24
CA ASP A 16 7.15 16.27 7.74
C ASP A 16 6.40 15.58 8.89
N LEU A 17 7.10 15.03 9.91
CA LEU A 17 6.47 14.47 11.11
C LEU A 17 5.70 15.53 11.92
N LYS A 18 6.27 16.73 12.09
CA LYS A 18 5.58 17.85 12.77
C LYS A 18 4.31 18.25 12.00
N ASN A 19 4.39 18.34 10.68
CA ASN A 19 3.23 18.63 9.85
C ASN A 19 2.19 17.50 9.89
N TYR A 20 2.63 16.25 10.02
CA TYR A 20 1.73 15.11 10.15
C TYR A 20 0.93 15.22 11.45
N ILE A 21 1.59 15.53 12.57
CA ILE A 21 0.92 15.84 13.85
C ILE A 21 -0.08 17.00 13.69
N ASN A 22 0.28 18.06 12.98
CA ASN A 22 -0.63 19.19 12.73
C ASN A 22 -1.87 18.76 11.93
N GLY A 23 -1.72 17.86 10.96
CA GLY A 23 -2.83 17.23 10.24
C GLY A 23 -3.76 16.47 11.17
N LEU A 24 -3.19 15.62 12.04
CA LEU A 24 -3.96 14.89 13.05
C LEU A 24 -4.75 15.81 13.98
N LYS A 25 -4.13 16.89 14.47
CA LYS A 25 -4.77 17.87 15.38
C LYS A 25 -5.94 18.60 14.75
N LYS A 26 -5.90 18.77 13.43
CA LYS A 26 -6.98 19.38 12.64
C LYS A 26 -7.98 18.36 12.12
N GLU A 27 -7.82 17.09 12.47
CA GLU A 27 -8.63 15.97 11.97
C GLU A 27 -8.60 15.86 10.43
N ASP A 28 -7.55 16.39 9.78
CA ASP A 28 -7.32 16.28 8.33
C ASP A 28 -6.51 15.02 8.01
N TYR A 29 -7.19 13.89 8.01
CA TYR A 29 -6.60 12.58 7.73
C TYR A 29 -6.17 12.41 6.27
N GLY A 30 -6.79 13.15 5.35
CA GLY A 30 -6.38 13.21 3.95
C GLY A 30 -4.99 13.82 3.82
N PHE A 31 -4.76 14.96 4.46
CA PHE A 31 -3.45 15.60 4.55
C PHE A 31 -2.42 14.72 5.28
N SER A 32 -2.81 14.08 6.38
CA SER A 32 -1.95 13.14 7.12
C SER A 32 -1.51 11.96 6.24
N ASN A 33 -2.43 11.40 5.45
CA ASN A 33 -2.10 10.35 4.47
C ASN A 33 -1.15 10.87 3.37
N ILE A 34 -1.32 12.10 2.86
CA ILE A 34 -0.38 12.72 1.91
C ILE A 34 1.02 12.83 2.54
N LEU A 35 1.11 13.30 3.78
CA LEU A 35 2.37 13.43 4.50
C LEU A 35 3.04 12.09 4.76
N SER A 36 2.30 11.03 5.11
CA SER A 36 2.88 9.69 5.26
C SER A 36 3.57 9.23 3.96
N ASN A 37 2.96 9.46 2.80
CA ASN A 37 3.58 9.16 1.50
C ASN A 37 4.78 10.06 1.19
N ARG A 38 4.72 11.33 1.62
CA ARG A 38 5.83 12.28 1.46
C ARG A 38 7.03 11.85 2.31
N ILE A 39 6.83 11.46 3.56
CA ILE A 39 7.86 10.92 4.44
C ILE A 39 8.53 9.72 3.77
N VAL A 40 7.74 8.76 3.26
CA VAL A 40 8.29 7.61 2.51
C VAL A 40 9.11 8.09 1.31
N THR A 41 8.60 9.04 0.53
CA THR A 41 9.31 9.58 -0.66
C THR A 41 10.64 10.21 -0.28
N ASN A 42 10.61 11.17 0.64
CA ASN A 42 11.78 11.92 1.08
C ASN A 42 12.81 10.97 1.70
N ALA A 43 12.36 10.03 2.53
CA ALA A 43 13.22 9.02 3.15
C ALA A 43 13.89 8.12 2.12
N THR A 44 13.17 7.71 1.06
CA THR A 44 13.77 6.92 -0.03
C THR A 44 14.77 7.70 -0.89
N ILE A 45 14.65 9.03 -0.98
CA ILE A 45 15.58 9.90 -1.72
C ILE A 45 16.88 10.08 -0.94
N ILE A 46 16.80 10.24 0.39
CA ILE A 46 17.97 10.45 1.24
C ILE A 46 18.50 9.15 1.90
N GLU A 47 17.98 8.00 1.45
CA GLU A 47 18.35 6.66 1.93
C GLU A 47 18.14 6.41 3.43
N SER A 48 17.11 7.02 4.03
CA SER A 48 16.75 6.77 5.43
C SER A 48 15.71 5.64 5.55
N LYS A 49 16.13 4.53 6.14
CA LYS A 49 15.31 3.32 6.29
C LYS A 49 14.24 3.48 7.36
N GLU A 50 14.64 4.04 8.49
CA GLU A 50 13.84 4.25 9.69
C GLU A 50 12.62 5.10 9.35
N PHE A 51 12.83 6.23 8.67
CA PHE A 51 11.75 7.11 8.25
C PHE A 51 10.88 6.52 7.14
N ALA A 52 11.44 5.73 6.21
CA ALA A 52 10.64 5.08 5.19
C ALA A 52 9.66 4.06 5.81
N ILE A 53 10.13 3.28 6.80
CA ILE A 53 9.30 2.32 7.53
C ILE A 53 8.30 3.05 8.43
N LEU A 54 8.72 4.12 9.12
CA LEU A 54 7.82 4.95 9.91
C LEU A 54 6.71 5.55 9.04
N GLY A 55 7.04 6.13 7.88
CA GLY A 55 6.04 6.66 6.94
C GLY A 55 5.08 5.58 6.44
N ALA A 56 5.55 4.36 6.22
CA ALA A 56 4.71 3.22 5.87
C ALA A 56 3.75 2.82 6.99
N ILE A 57 4.23 2.78 8.24
CA ILE A 57 3.42 2.53 9.43
C ILE A 57 2.36 3.63 9.61
N LEU A 58 2.76 4.90 9.51
CA LEU A 58 1.84 6.04 9.68
C LEU A 58 0.71 6.03 8.65
N LYS A 59 1.01 5.60 7.41
CA LYS A 59 -0.02 5.40 6.39
C LYS A 59 -1.05 4.36 6.80
N GLU A 60 -0.60 3.21 7.33
CA GLU A 60 -1.50 2.15 7.80
C GLU A 60 -2.33 2.61 9.01
N ILE A 61 -1.71 3.29 9.98
CA ILE A 61 -2.43 3.85 11.14
C ILE A 61 -3.48 4.88 10.71
N THR A 62 -3.13 5.81 9.81
CA THR A 62 -4.09 6.81 9.28
C THR A 62 -5.27 6.13 8.60
N TYR A 63 -5.02 5.06 7.83
CA TYR A 63 -6.07 4.30 7.18
C TYR A 63 -7.01 3.63 8.19
N GLU A 64 -6.49 3.24 9.36
CA GLU A 64 -7.29 2.59 10.41
C GLU A 64 -8.25 3.54 11.12
N PHE A 65 -8.01 4.86 11.11
CA PHE A 65 -8.89 5.86 11.75
C PHE A 65 -10.33 5.80 11.26
N ARG A 66 -10.56 5.41 10.00
CA ARG A 66 -11.91 5.27 9.44
C ARG A 66 -12.74 4.14 10.09
N TYR A 67 -12.11 3.25 10.84
CA TYR A 67 -12.79 2.14 11.51
C TYR A 67 -13.15 2.42 12.96
N TYR A 68 -12.70 3.55 13.52
CA TYR A 68 -13.10 3.95 14.86
C TYR A 68 -14.59 4.31 14.86
N ARG A 69 -15.32 3.80 15.85
CA ARG A 69 -16.77 3.99 15.97
C ARG A 69 -17.09 5.25 16.73
N GLN A 70 -16.30 5.54 17.77
CA GLN A 70 -16.50 6.70 18.62
C GLN A 70 -15.38 7.73 18.42
N GLU A 71 -15.79 9.00 18.39
CA GLU A 71 -14.86 10.13 18.30
C GLU A 71 -13.90 10.20 19.51
N SER A 72 -14.36 9.79 20.69
CA SER A 72 -13.56 9.70 21.91
C SER A 72 -12.37 8.73 21.76
N GLU A 73 -12.63 7.54 21.24
CA GLU A 73 -11.64 6.49 20.99
C GLU A 73 -10.61 6.94 19.95
N LEU A 74 -11.10 7.55 18.86
CA LEU A 74 -10.24 8.10 17.80
C LEU A 74 -9.31 9.17 18.35
N ARG A 75 -9.84 10.10 19.16
CA ARG A 75 -9.04 11.14 19.83
C ARG A 75 -8.00 10.55 20.77
N GLU A 76 -8.30 9.46 21.46
CA GLU A 76 -7.31 8.77 22.29
C GLU A 76 -6.20 8.14 21.44
N GLY A 77 -6.57 7.50 20.32
CA GLY A 77 -5.64 6.98 19.32
C GLY A 77 -4.71 8.05 18.78
N ILE A 78 -5.26 9.20 18.40
CA ILE A 78 -4.51 10.37 17.91
C ILE A 78 -3.55 10.89 18.98
N LYS A 79 -4.00 11.06 20.23
CA LYS A 79 -3.14 11.53 21.34
C LYS A 79 -1.98 10.58 21.61
N THR A 80 -2.22 9.27 21.55
CA THR A 80 -1.15 8.29 21.73
C THR A 80 -0.14 8.37 20.60
N LEU A 81 -0.61 8.46 19.35
CA LEU A 81 0.26 8.62 18.19
C LEU A 81 1.06 9.93 18.24
N GLU A 82 0.44 11.04 18.61
CA GLU A 82 1.11 12.33 18.79
C GLU A 82 2.25 12.23 19.81
N ARG A 83 2.00 11.57 20.95
CA ARG A 83 3.03 11.38 21.98
C ARG A 83 4.23 10.57 21.46
N LEU A 84 3.97 9.50 20.72
CA LEU A 84 5.03 8.69 20.09
C LEU A 84 5.83 9.52 19.07
N LEU A 85 5.16 10.29 18.23
CA LEU A 85 5.84 11.12 17.23
C LEU A 85 6.63 12.26 17.85
N ASN A 86 6.12 12.90 18.92
CA ASN A 86 6.87 13.93 19.65
C ASN A 86 8.14 13.37 20.29
N LYS A 87 8.10 12.13 20.81
CA LYS A 87 9.28 11.41 21.32
C LYS A 87 10.33 11.26 20.21
N TYR A 88 9.93 10.78 19.04
CA TYR A 88 10.83 10.64 17.89
C TYR A 88 11.45 11.95 17.45
N ILE A 89 10.64 13.02 17.36
CA ILE A 89 11.12 14.37 16.99
C ILE A 89 12.17 14.89 17.99
N SER A 90 12.09 14.48 19.26
CA SER A 90 13.04 14.91 20.29
C SER A 90 14.34 14.12 20.34
N GLN A 91 14.39 12.90 19.76
CA GLN A 91 15.50 11.97 19.96
C GLN A 91 16.70 12.22 19.04
N GLU A 92 16.61 13.15 18.06
CA GLU A 92 17.60 13.44 17.00
C GLU A 92 17.97 12.25 16.09
N TYR A 93 17.84 11.01 16.57
CA TYR A 93 17.98 9.76 15.82
C TYR A 93 16.77 8.86 16.07
N LEU A 94 16.46 7.99 15.11
CA LEU A 94 15.41 6.97 15.24
C LEU A 94 16.03 5.59 15.31
N ASP A 95 15.51 4.74 16.20
CA ASP A 95 15.83 3.33 16.23
C ASP A 95 14.70 2.53 15.55
N LEU A 96 15.07 1.69 14.58
CA LEU A 96 14.11 0.95 13.79
C LEU A 96 13.32 -0.08 14.63
N MET A 97 13.99 -0.75 15.57
CA MET A 97 13.35 -1.77 16.40
C MET A 97 12.39 -1.12 17.41
N GLU A 98 12.73 0.07 17.90
CA GLU A 98 11.85 0.91 18.71
C GLU A 98 10.59 1.31 17.93
N ILE A 99 10.72 1.75 16.67
CA ILE A 99 9.56 2.07 15.81
C ILE A 99 8.62 0.87 15.66
N ILE A 100 9.18 -0.31 15.38
CA ILE A 100 8.40 -1.54 15.19
C ILE A 100 7.68 -1.94 16.48
N LYS A 101 8.36 -1.81 17.63
CA LYS A 101 7.78 -2.09 18.95
C LYS A 101 6.65 -1.12 19.28
N ASP A 102 6.88 0.18 19.10
CA ASP A 102 5.90 1.23 19.37
C ASP A 102 4.66 1.06 18.45
N TYR A 103 4.84 0.58 17.20
CA TYR A 103 3.73 0.19 16.34
C TYR A 103 2.94 -1.01 16.88
N GLN A 104 3.63 -2.06 17.33
CA GLN A 104 2.98 -3.22 17.93
C GLN A 104 2.17 -2.86 19.19
N ASP A 105 2.70 -1.98 20.02
CA ASP A 105 2.05 -1.53 21.24
C ASP A 105 0.85 -0.63 20.92
N TYR A 106 0.98 0.25 19.94
CA TYR A 106 -0.14 1.02 19.39
C TYR A 106 -1.24 0.09 18.88
N PHE A 107 -0.91 -0.87 18.02
CA PHE A 107 -1.87 -1.80 17.43
C PHE A 107 -2.58 -2.64 18.50
N LYS A 108 -1.84 -3.19 19.49
CA LYS A 108 -2.43 -3.95 20.60
C LYS A 108 -3.47 -3.15 21.36
N LYS A 109 -3.19 -1.87 21.63
CA LYS A 109 -4.08 -0.99 22.39
C LYS A 109 -5.37 -0.68 21.62
N TYR A 110 -5.28 -0.49 20.31
CA TYR A 110 -6.38 0.04 19.51
C TYR A 110 -7.09 -0.98 18.61
N ARG A 111 -6.57 -2.22 18.47
CA ARG A 111 -7.24 -3.25 17.66
C ARG A 111 -8.61 -3.63 18.23
N ASP A 112 -8.76 -3.68 19.56
CA ASP A 112 -10.00 -4.14 20.22
C ASP A 112 -11.10 -3.08 20.09
N ILE A 113 -10.72 -1.81 19.99
CA ILE A 113 -11.61 -0.66 19.69
C ILE A 113 -12.19 -0.76 18.26
N ILE A 114 -11.47 -1.40 17.35
CA ILE A 114 -11.87 -1.58 15.94
C ILE A 114 -12.69 -2.87 15.77
N GLN A 115 -12.77 -3.75 16.77
CA GLN A 115 -13.56 -4.98 16.71
C GLN A 115 -15.07 -4.69 16.66
N ILE A 116 -15.80 -5.68 16.18
CA ILE A 116 -17.26 -5.62 16.16
C ILE A 116 -17.80 -6.04 17.53
N ASP A 117 -18.75 -5.28 18.10
CA ASP A 117 -19.15 -5.42 19.51
C ASP A 117 -19.66 -6.83 19.88
N TYR A 118 -20.13 -7.59 18.89
CA TYR A 118 -20.60 -8.96 19.03
C TYR A 118 -19.56 -10.04 18.66
N GLU A 119 -18.40 -9.67 18.13
CA GLU A 119 -17.28 -10.58 17.86
C GLU A 119 -16.29 -10.59 19.03
N GLN A 120 -16.62 -11.34 20.08
CA GLN A 120 -15.77 -11.45 21.28
C GLN A 120 -14.83 -12.65 21.18
N TYR A 121 -13.68 -12.46 20.52
CA TYR A 121 -12.63 -13.46 20.46
C TYR A 121 -11.61 -13.26 21.58
N THR A 122 -11.19 -14.34 22.22
CA THR A 122 -10.04 -14.32 23.13
C THR A 122 -8.75 -14.15 22.31
N THR A 123 -7.80 -13.37 22.83
CA THR A 123 -6.46 -13.28 22.23
C THR A 123 -5.84 -14.66 22.13
N ASN A 124 -5.40 -15.05 20.93
CA ASN A 124 -4.77 -16.33 20.65
C ASN A 124 -3.70 -16.14 19.56
N ILE A 125 -2.49 -15.79 20.01
CA ILE A 125 -1.36 -15.52 19.12
C ILE A 125 -0.95 -16.77 18.33
N ASP A 126 -1.06 -17.97 18.91
CA ASP A 126 -0.73 -19.21 18.23
C ASP A 126 -1.65 -19.46 17.04
N PHE A 127 -2.95 -19.18 17.19
CA PHE A 127 -3.91 -19.28 16.08
C PHE A 127 -3.68 -18.20 15.02
N SER A 128 -3.30 -16.98 15.42
CA SER A 128 -2.86 -15.95 14.46
C SER A 128 -1.66 -16.42 13.64
N LEU A 129 -0.63 -16.95 14.29
CA LEU A 129 0.57 -17.47 13.63
C LEU A 129 0.25 -18.63 12.70
N PHE A 130 -0.57 -19.58 13.15
CA PHE A 130 -1.02 -20.70 12.33
C PHE A 130 -1.73 -20.22 11.06
N THR A 131 -2.68 -19.29 11.20
CA THR A 131 -3.45 -18.75 10.08
C THR A 131 -2.57 -17.96 9.11
N VAL A 132 -1.64 -17.15 9.62
CA VAL A 132 -0.70 -16.39 8.80
C VAL A 132 0.23 -17.34 8.02
N ARG A 133 0.76 -18.38 8.67
CA ARG A 133 1.56 -19.42 7.99
C ARG A 133 0.78 -20.13 6.90
N TYR A 134 -0.49 -20.45 7.15
CA TYR A 134 -1.37 -21.02 6.14
C TYR A 134 -1.52 -20.08 4.92
N CYS A 135 -1.75 -18.78 5.16
CA CYS A 135 -1.85 -17.79 4.09
C CYS A 135 -0.53 -17.64 3.31
N ILE A 136 0.61 -17.67 3.99
CA ILE A 136 1.93 -17.63 3.35
C ILE A 136 2.13 -18.84 2.44
N ASN A 137 1.83 -20.05 2.93
CA ASN A 137 1.96 -21.26 2.14
C ASN A 137 1.05 -21.23 0.91
N PHE A 138 -0.19 -20.74 1.08
CA PHE A 138 -1.11 -20.53 -0.03
C PHE A 138 -0.51 -19.56 -1.07
N LEU A 139 0.06 -18.43 -0.63
CA LEU A 139 0.72 -17.47 -1.52
C LEU A 139 1.90 -18.08 -2.27
N LEU A 140 2.76 -18.83 -1.58
CA LEU A 140 3.93 -19.47 -2.18
C LEU A 140 3.52 -20.46 -3.27
N ASN A 141 2.46 -21.25 -3.04
CA ASN A 141 1.91 -22.16 -4.04
C ASN A 141 1.40 -21.40 -5.26
N GLU A 142 0.56 -20.37 -5.08
CA GLU A 142 0.04 -19.53 -6.17
C GLU A 142 1.17 -18.87 -6.98
N ILE A 143 2.23 -18.42 -6.29
CA ILE A 143 3.40 -17.85 -6.95
C ILE A 143 4.09 -18.93 -7.80
N SER A 144 4.30 -20.13 -7.27
CA SER A 144 5.04 -21.20 -7.95
C SER A 144 4.37 -21.67 -9.25
N GLU A 145 3.03 -21.66 -9.29
CA GLU A 145 2.23 -22.13 -10.42
C GLU A 145 2.11 -21.09 -11.55
N GLN A 146 2.38 -19.81 -11.27
CA GLN A 146 2.23 -18.71 -12.23
C GLN A 146 3.55 -18.24 -12.83
N SER A 147 3.60 -18.15 -14.17
CA SER A 147 4.83 -17.87 -14.93
C SER A 147 5.11 -16.38 -15.17
N LEU A 148 4.09 -15.54 -15.36
CA LEU A 148 4.19 -14.11 -15.69
C LEU A 148 2.90 -13.42 -15.25
N PRO A 149 2.92 -12.19 -14.75
CA PRO A 149 1.94 -11.74 -13.77
C PRO A 149 0.51 -11.81 -14.30
N PRO A 150 -0.39 -12.52 -13.60
CA PRO A 150 -1.73 -11.98 -13.47
C PRO A 150 -2.25 -12.13 -12.04
N LYS A 151 -2.67 -11.01 -11.47
CA LYS A 151 -3.44 -10.95 -10.21
C LYS A 151 -2.68 -11.30 -8.93
N LEU A 152 -1.34 -11.38 -8.94
CA LEU A 152 -0.58 -11.54 -7.69
C LEU A 152 -0.88 -10.41 -6.68
N ASP A 153 -1.13 -9.19 -7.17
CA ASP A 153 -1.64 -8.07 -6.37
C ASP A 153 -2.99 -8.40 -5.73
N ILE A 154 -3.93 -8.94 -6.51
CA ILE A 154 -5.27 -9.32 -6.03
C ILE A 154 -5.19 -10.45 -5.00
N ILE A 155 -4.37 -11.47 -5.26
CA ILE A 155 -4.14 -12.59 -4.32
C ILE A 155 -3.53 -12.06 -3.03
N ALA A 156 -2.49 -11.22 -3.13
CA ALA A 156 -1.85 -10.61 -1.97
C ALA A 156 -2.82 -9.71 -1.19
N TYR A 157 -3.71 -8.96 -1.84
CA TYR A 157 -4.77 -8.21 -1.17
C TYR A 157 -5.81 -9.11 -0.49
N GLY A 158 -6.18 -10.24 -1.10
CA GLY A 158 -7.04 -11.24 -0.48
C GLY A 158 -6.41 -11.81 0.79
N ILE A 159 -5.13 -12.15 0.74
CA ILE A 159 -4.36 -12.61 1.90
C ILE A 159 -4.23 -11.53 2.97
N LEU A 160 -3.93 -10.29 2.58
CA LEU A 160 -3.91 -9.15 3.49
C LEU A 160 -5.26 -8.96 4.19
N SER A 161 -6.38 -9.19 3.50
CA SER A 161 -7.71 -9.15 4.10
C SER A 161 -7.85 -10.18 5.23
N GLU A 162 -7.45 -11.43 4.97
CA GLU A 162 -7.50 -12.50 5.99
C GLU A 162 -6.52 -12.26 7.14
N ILE A 163 -5.31 -11.78 6.85
CA ILE A 163 -4.35 -11.36 7.87
C ILE A 163 -4.96 -10.25 8.73
N ASN A 164 -5.53 -9.21 8.12
CA ASN A 164 -6.16 -8.13 8.88
C ASN A 164 -7.31 -8.60 9.77
N ARG A 165 -8.14 -9.52 9.26
CA ARG A 165 -9.22 -10.13 10.05
C ARG A 165 -8.68 -10.85 11.27
N ILE A 166 -7.66 -11.70 11.09
CA ILE A 166 -7.12 -12.49 12.21
C ILE A 166 -6.38 -11.62 13.22
N LEU A 167 -5.61 -10.61 12.78
CA LEU A 167 -4.89 -9.72 13.69
C LEU A 167 -5.82 -8.89 14.56
N LYS A 168 -6.96 -8.46 14.00
CA LYS A 168 -8.00 -7.76 14.75
C LYS A 168 -8.59 -8.67 15.82
N ASN A 169 -8.92 -9.91 15.48
CA ASN A 169 -9.70 -10.80 16.36
C ASN A 169 -8.86 -11.55 17.39
N THR A 170 -7.70 -12.06 17.01
CA THR A 170 -6.88 -12.95 17.87
C THR A 170 -5.52 -12.39 18.22
N GLY A 171 -5.14 -11.26 17.62
CA GLY A 171 -3.94 -10.50 17.96
C GLY A 171 -2.75 -10.73 17.05
N SER A 172 -1.66 -10.00 17.32
CA SER A 172 -0.50 -9.90 16.45
C SER A 172 0.84 -9.91 17.20
N THR A 173 1.89 -10.20 16.44
CA THR A 173 3.30 -10.05 16.79
C THR A 173 3.97 -9.04 15.85
N PRO A 174 5.14 -8.47 16.23
CA PRO A 174 5.85 -7.52 15.39
C PRO A 174 6.13 -8.04 13.98
N HIS A 175 6.57 -9.29 13.86
CA HIS A 175 6.86 -9.89 12.55
C HIS A 175 5.60 -10.06 11.69
N ILE A 176 4.42 -10.35 12.26
CA ILE A 176 3.18 -10.38 11.47
C ILE A 176 2.80 -8.96 10.99
N LEU A 177 2.94 -7.95 11.85
CA LEU A 177 2.66 -6.56 11.46
C LEU A 177 3.61 -6.08 10.34
N MET A 178 4.90 -6.45 10.41
CA MET A 178 5.86 -6.14 9.35
C MET A 178 5.57 -6.93 8.07
N LEU A 179 5.12 -8.18 8.16
CA LEU A 179 4.64 -8.94 7.00
C LEU A 179 3.46 -8.23 6.32
N LYS A 180 2.49 -7.73 7.10
CA LYS A 180 1.35 -6.96 6.58
C LYS A 180 1.83 -5.73 5.80
N ILE A 181 2.74 -4.94 6.35
CA ILE A 181 3.29 -3.75 5.67
C ILE A 181 4.00 -4.17 4.38
N PHE A 182 4.85 -5.19 4.46
CA PHE A 182 5.56 -5.72 3.31
C PHE A 182 4.62 -6.15 2.17
N LEU A 183 3.62 -6.98 2.46
CA LEU A 183 2.64 -7.43 1.47
C LEU A 183 1.81 -6.27 0.91
N SER A 184 1.45 -5.28 1.73
CA SER A 184 0.70 -4.08 1.32
C SER A 184 1.48 -3.28 0.28
N TYR A 185 2.76 -3.01 0.54
CA TYR A 185 3.63 -2.29 -0.39
C TYR A 185 4.04 -3.11 -1.61
N PHE A 186 4.26 -4.42 -1.44
CA PHE A 186 4.49 -5.33 -2.55
C PHE A 186 3.30 -5.33 -3.53
N SER A 187 2.07 -5.40 -3.01
CA SER A 187 0.85 -5.41 -3.83
C SER A 187 0.73 -4.12 -4.65
N ARG A 188 0.96 -2.96 -4.02
CA ARG A 188 0.99 -1.65 -4.69
C ARG A 188 2.06 -1.59 -5.78
N LEU A 189 3.25 -2.13 -5.54
CA LEU A 189 4.30 -2.21 -6.56
C LEU A 189 3.92 -3.16 -7.70
N ASN A 190 3.31 -4.30 -7.38
CA ASN A 190 2.88 -5.29 -8.34
C ASN A 190 1.80 -4.75 -9.30
N GLU A 191 0.94 -3.84 -8.85
CA GLU A 191 0.01 -3.12 -9.74
C GLU A 191 0.74 -2.39 -10.86
N TYR A 192 1.87 -1.71 -10.56
CA TYR A 192 2.68 -1.04 -11.56
C TYR A 192 3.33 -2.03 -12.53
N TYR A 193 3.91 -3.12 -12.02
CA TYR A 193 4.50 -4.15 -12.88
C TYR A 193 3.47 -4.79 -13.80
N ARG A 194 2.27 -5.07 -13.29
CA ARG A 194 1.16 -5.56 -14.10
C ARG A 194 0.82 -4.57 -15.22
N TYR A 195 0.71 -3.29 -14.92
CA TYR A 195 0.44 -2.26 -15.93
C TYR A 195 1.56 -2.19 -16.99
N ILE A 196 2.81 -2.06 -16.55
CA ILE A 196 3.99 -1.94 -17.43
C ILE A 196 4.11 -3.14 -18.37
N LEU A 197 4.00 -4.35 -17.83
CA LEU A 197 4.15 -5.58 -18.62
C LEU A 197 3.01 -5.80 -19.62
N LEU A 198 1.83 -5.23 -19.38
CA LEU A 198 0.70 -5.25 -20.31
C LEU A 198 0.76 -4.14 -21.37
N THR A 199 1.45 -3.02 -21.11
CA THR A 199 1.35 -1.81 -21.94
C THR A 199 2.64 -1.45 -22.68
N GLU A 200 3.82 -1.73 -22.12
CA GLU A 200 5.09 -1.37 -22.73
C GLU A 200 5.63 -2.52 -23.59
N GLN A 201 5.77 -2.28 -24.90
CA GLN A 201 6.30 -3.25 -25.88
C GLN A 201 7.81 -3.59 -25.74
N LYS A 202 8.44 -3.38 -24.58
CA LYS A 202 9.85 -3.73 -24.29
C LYS A 202 9.95 -4.56 -23.02
N SER A 203 9.51 -5.82 -23.15
CA SER A 203 9.19 -6.73 -22.06
C SER A 203 10.40 -7.29 -21.29
N THR A 204 11.61 -7.35 -21.85
CA THR A 204 12.70 -8.13 -21.23
C THR A 204 13.21 -7.53 -19.92
N LYS A 205 13.58 -6.23 -19.91
CA LYS A 205 14.10 -5.56 -18.70
C LYS A 205 13.08 -5.54 -17.56
N TRP A 206 11.82 -5.22 -17.87
CA TRP A 206 10.76 -5.17 -16.87
C TRP A 206 10.39 -6.55 -16.35
N SER A 207 10.44 -7.58 -17.20
CA SER A 207 10.22 -8.97 -16.78
C SER A 207 11.35 -9.47 -15.88
N GLU A 208 12.61 -9.14 -16.19
CA GLU A 208 13.76 -9.46 -15.33
C GLU A 208 13.68 -8.76 -13.98
N ASN A 209 13.35 -7.47 -13.96
CA ASN A 209 13.15 -6.73 -12.72
C ASN A 209 12.00 -7.32 -11.89
N TYR A 210 10.90 -7.68 -12.54
CA TYR A 210 9.77 -8.33 -11.88
C TYR A 210 10.17 -9.69 -11.28
N LYS A 211 10.93 -10.50 -12.03
CA LYS A 211 11.45 -11.78 -11.56
C LYS A 211 12.27 -11.61 -10.27
N LYS A 212 13.17 -10.63 -10.22
CA LYS A 212 13.96 -10.32 -9.01
C LYS A 212 13.09 -9.94 -7.82
N ILE A 213 12.02 -9.17 -8.05
CA ILE A 213 11.08 -8.76 -7.00
C ILE A 213 10.26 -9.94 -6.50
N ARG A 214 9.82 -10.83 -7.40
CA ARG A 214 9.15 -12.08 -7.05
C ARG A 214 10.06 -13.00 -6.24
N GLU A 215 11.33 -13.13 -6.62
CA GLU A 215 12.33 -13.90 -5.85
C GLU A 215 12.55 -13.31 -4.45
N LYS A 216 12.64 -11.98 -4.33
CA LYS A 216 12.69 -11.30 -3.04
C LYS A 216 11.43 -11.55 -2.20
N LEU A 217 10.24 -11.60 -2.81
CA LEU A 217 9.00 -11.97 -2.14
C LEU A 217 9.07 -13.37 -1.56
N ILE A 218 9.41 -14.37 -2.38
CA ILE A 218 9.55 -15.76 -1.95
C ILE A 218 10.53 -15.85 -0.78
N SER A 219 11.72 -15.26 -0.91
CA SER A 219 12.74 -15.28 0.14
C SER A 219 12.26 -14.63 1.45
N GLY A 220 11.50 -13.54 1.37
CA GLY A 220 10.91 -12.90 2.55
C GLY A 220 9.88 -13.80 3.24
N LEU A 221 9.02 -14.46 2.46
CA LEU A 221 7.99 -15.37 2.97
C LEU A 221 8.58 -16.63 3.62
N GLU A 222 9.63 -17.20 3.04
CA GLU A 222 10.29 -18.41 3.56
C GLU A 222 10.95 -18.17 4.94
N LYS A 223 11.43 -16.95 5.19
CA LYS A 223 12.06 -16.57 6.46
C LYS A 223 11.08 -16.33 7.60
N PHE A 224 9.78 -16.26 7.33
CA PHE A 224 8.76 -15.87 8.32
C PHE A 224 8.76 -16.71 9.61
N ASN A 225 9.21 -17.96 9.56
CA ASN A 225 9.24 -18.84 10.73
C ASN A 225 10.36 -18.51 11.74
N ASN A 226 11.31 -17.64 11.38
CA ASN A 226 12.38 -17.17 12.26
C ASN A 226 12.22 -15.66 12.50
N ASP A 227 11.62 -15.28 13.62
CA ASP A 227 11.24 -13.90 13.94
C ASP A 227 12.37 -12.87 13.76
N GLU A 228 13.55 -13.15 14.32
CA GLU A 228 14.68 -12.22 14.31
C GLU A 228 15.25 -12.06 12.90
N GLU A 229 15.51 -13.19 12.23
CA GLU A 229 16.00 -13.20 10.85
C GLU A 229 14.99 -12.54 9.89
N PHE A 230 13.70 -12.81 10.10
CA PHE A 230 12.63 -12.22 9.32
C PHE A 230 12.58 -10.71 9.50
N LEU A 231 12.60 -10.20 10.74
CA LEU A 231 12.52 -8.76 10.99
C LEU A 231 13.72 -8.00 10.39
N LEU A 232 14.93 -8.54 10.53
CA LEU A 232 16.12 -7.96 9.91
C LEU A 232 16.02 -7.96 8.38
N PHE A 233 15.57 -9.06 7.78
CA PHE A 233 15.46 -9.15 6.33
C PHE A 233 14.30 -8.32 5.75
N ILE A 234 13.14 -8.35 6.40
CA ILE A 234 11.90 -7.77 5.86
C ILE A 234 11.96 -6.24 5.90
N THR A 235 12.66 -5.65 6.87
CA THR A 235 12.78 -4.19 6.98
C THR A 235 13.62 -3.61 5.84
N GLU A 236 14.74 -4.25 5.48
CA GLU A 236 15.51 -3.95 4.27
C GLU A 236 14.63 -4.07 3.02
N LEU A 237 13.86 -5.15 2.94
CA LEU A 237 13.03 -5.42 1.77
C LEU A 237 11.87 -4.44 1.63
N ILE A 238 11.25 -4.03 2.74
CA ILE A 238 10.22 -2.99 2.76
C ILE A 238 10.80 -1.67 2.25
N PHE A 239 11.99 -1.28 2.70
CA PHE A 239 12.66 -0.07 2.23
C PHE A 239 12.89 -0.11 0.71
N ASP A 240 13.44 -1.22 0.20
CA ASP A 240 13.65 -1.45 -1.24
C ASP A 240 12.35 -1.36 -2.04
N ILE A 241 11.27 -1.95 -1.54
CA ILE A 241 9.96 -1.94 -2.21
C ILE A 241 9.35 -0.54 -2.17
N CYS A 242 9.40 0.14 -1.02
CA CYS A 242 8.97 1.53 -0.88
C CYS A 242 9.67 2.41 -1.91
N LYS A 243 11.01 2.30 -2.01
CA LYS A 243 11.80 3.04 -2.99
C LYS A 243 11.35 2.78 -4.41
N GLN A 244 11.24 1.51 -4.82
CA GLN A 244 10.76 1.16 -6.16
C GLN A 244 9.33 1.63 -6.43
N TRP A 245 8.44 1.48 -5.46
CA TRP A 245 7.07 1.96 -5.55
C TRP A 245 7.01 3.48 -5.74
N ARG A 246 7.82 4.26 -5.00
CA ARG A 246 7.90 5.72 -5.17
C ARG A 246 8.49 6.12 -6.52
N LEU A 247 9.51 5.40 -7.01
CA LEU A 247 10.03 5.61 -8.37
C LEU A 247 8.96 5.35 -9.44
N MET A 248 8.15 4.30 -9.29
CA MET A 248 7.02 4.02 -10.19
C MET A 248 5.93 5.08 -10.10
N PHE A 249 5.63 5.56 -8.89
CA PHE A 249 4.71 6.68 -8.70
C PHE A 249 5.23 7.94 -9.39
N MET A 250 6.52 8.27 -9.31
CA MET A 250 7.06 9.43 -10.04
C MET A 250 6.98 9.24 -11.57
N ARG A 251 7.12 8.00 -12.05
CA ARG A 251 7.04 7.68 -13.48
C ARG A 251 5.63 7.80 -14.04
N PHE A 252 4.62 7.37 -13.28
CA PHE A 252 3.24 7.21 -13.78
C PHE A 252 2.22 8.12 -13.10
N LEU A 253 2.57 8.78 -12.00
CA LEU A 253 1.67 9.42 -11.05
C LEU A 253 0.64 8.43 -10.49
N GLU A 254 -0.47 8.25 -11.19
CA GLU A 254 -1.46 7.22 -10.92
C GLU A 254 -1.54 6.28 -12.12
N LEU A 255 -1.70 4.99 -11.86
CA LEU A 255 -1.92 4.04 -12.92
C LEU A 255 -3.18 4.46 -13.69
N PRO A 256 -3.09 4.68 -15.02
CA PRO A 256 -4.28 4.93 -15.82
C PRO A 256 -5.22 3.76 -15.60
N LYS A 257 -6.46 4.03 -15.17
CA LYS A 257 -7.50 3.00 -15.19
C LYS A 257 -7.48 2.44 -16.61
N PRO A 258 -7.35 1.11 -16.80
CA PRO A 258 -7.39 0.55 -18.13
C PRO A 258 -8.67 1.07 -18.74
N ARG A 259 -8.56 1.85 -19.83
CA ARG A 259 -9.71 2.12 -20.68
C ARG A 259 -10.09 0.71 -21.11
N LEU A 260 -11.17 0.18 -20.52
CA LEU A 260 -11.81 -1.00 -21.04
C LEU A 260 -11.94 -0.67 -22.52
N SER A 261 -11.26 -1.42 -23.38
CA SER A 261 -11.53 -1.36 -24.82
C SER A 261 -13.04 -1.38 -24.91
N GLU A 262 -13.64 -0.28 -25.38
CA GLU A 262 -15.09 -0.18 -25.47
C GLU A 262 -15.52 -1.47 -26.13
N LYS A 263 -16.24 -2.33 -25.40
CA LYS A 263 -16.88 -3.47 -26.03
C LYS A 263 -17.64 -2.84 -27.19
N PRO A 264 -17.44 -3.27 -28.45
CA PRO A 264 -18.17 -2.69 -29.56
C PRO A 264 -19.64 -2.69 -29.14
N VAL A 265 -20.21 -1.49 -29.00
CA VAL A 265 -21.59 -1.34 -28.58
C VAL A 265 -22.38 -2.13 -29.62
N PHE A 266 -23.01 -3.21 -29.19
CA PHE A 266 -23.86 -3.99 -30.07
C PHE A 266 -25.08 -3.12 -30.34
N VAL A 267 -25.03 -2.36 -31.43
CA VAL A 267 -26.17 -1.62 -31.96
C VAL A 267 -26.95 -2.62 -32.81
N PRO A 268 -28.18 -3.01 -32.41
CA PRO A 268 -29.02 -3.88 -33.22
C PRO A 268 -29.17 -3.32 -34.64
N GLU A 269 -29.16 -4.20 -35.66
CA GLU A 269 -29.25 -3.81 -37.07
C GLU A 269 -30.39 -2.80 -37.33
N ASP A 270 -31.52 -2.97 -36.65
CA ASP A 270 -32.70 -2.12 -36.79
C ASP A 270 -32.42 -0.66 -36.42
N ILE A 271 -31.62 -0.43 -35.38
CA ILE A 271 -31.23 0.92 -34.93
C ILE A 271 -30.20 1.52 -35.91
N LYS A 272 -29.30 0.68 -36.43
CA LYS A 272 -28.29 1.10 -37.42
C LYS A 272 -28.96 1.53 -38.73
N ASN A 273 -29.90 0.74 -39.23
CA ASN A 273 -30.66 1.05 -40.45
C ASN A 273 -31.53 2.31 -40.29
N ASN A 274 -32.15 2.49 -39.12
CA ASN A 274 -32.90 3.72 -38.83
C ASN A 274 -31.99 4.95 -38.81
N LEU A 275 -30.82 4.86 -38.16
CA LEU A 275 -29.86 5.97 -38.15
C LEU A 275 -29.33 6.29 -39.55
N GLU A 276 -28.99 5.28 -40.35
CA GLU A 276 -28.55 5.46 -41.74
C GLU A 276 -29.66 6.12 -42.58
N SER A 277 -30.92 5.71 -42.42
CA SER A 277 -32.05 6.33 -43.10
C SER A 277 -32.28 7.78 -42.68
N MET A 278 -32.13 8.11 -41.39
CA MET A 278 -32.29 9.48 -40.87
C MET A 278 -31.18 10.39 -41.39
N VAL A 279 -29.94 9.91 -41.43
CA VAL A 279 -28.80 10.65 -41.97
C VAL A 279 -28.94 10.84 -43.48
N SER A 280 -29.32 9.80 -44.23
CA SER A 280 -29.59 9.95 -45.67
C SER A 280 -30.70 10.95 -45.94
N ASN A 281 -31.80 10.92 -45.18
CA ASN A 281 -32.92 11.85 -45.33
C ASN A 281 -32.51 13.29 -45.01
N LEU A 282 -31.71 13.52 -43.98
CA LEU A 282 -31.17 14.83 -43.60
C LEU A 282 -30.27 15.41 -44.71
N ILE A 283 -29.38 14.59 -45.26
CA ILE A 283 -28.48 15.00 -46.35
C ILE A 283 -29.28 15.31 -47.61
N SER A 284 -30.28 14.50 -47.97
CA SER A 284 -31.14 14.79 -49.11
C SER A 284 -32.01 16.04 -48.92
N SER A 285 -32.50 16.31 -47.71
CA SER A 285 -33.26 17.54 -47.45
C SER A 285 -32.40 18.79 -47.50
N GLU A 286 -31.15 18.73 -47.04
CA GLU A 286 -30.21 19.85 -47.15
C GLU A 286 -29.82 20.12 -48.62
N LEU A 287 -29.72 19.09 -49.46
CA LEU A 287 -29.43 19.23 -50.89
C LEU A 287 -30.63 19.77 -51.70
N GLU A 288 -31.87 19.44 -51.33
CA GLU A 288 -33.07 19.99 -51.98
C GLU A 288 -33.34 21.47 -51.63
N ASP A 289 -32.87 21.94 -50.48
CA ASP A 289 -32.97 23.34 -50.06
C ASP A 289 -31.87 24.24 -50.68
N GLU A 290 -30.78 23.67 -51.22
CA GLU A 290 -29.75 24.40 -51.97
C GLU A 290 -30.09 24.62 -53.46
N GLU A 291 -31.09 23.92 -54.01
CA GLU A 291 -31.52 24.02 -55.42
C GLU A 291 -32.74 24.94 -55.66
N LYS A 292 -33.22 25.70 -54.66
CA LYS A 292 -34.27 26.73 -54.78
C LYS A 292 -33.75 28.15 -54.67
#